data_AF-A0A090HY27-F1
#
_entry.id   AF-A0A090HY27-F1
#
_cell.length_a   1.000
_cell.length_b   1.000
_cell.length_c   1.000
_cell.angle_alpha   90.00
_cell.angle_beta   90.00
_cell.angle_gamma   90.00
#
_symmetry.space_group_name_H-M   'P 1'
#
loop_
_entity.id
_entity.type
_entity.pdbx_description
1 polymer ?
#
loop_
_entity_poly.entity_id
_entity_poly.type
_entity_poly.pdbx_seq_one_letter_code
_entity_poly.pdbx_strand_id
1 'polypeptide(L)'
;MKKNKPFPLIFAILILFSVTYGAFTISTNISLRNEKLSEISKKQEKINELKKDISELESEISNSDSVEFIEKVAREDLGMVKPREVVYVDKDKEKDN
;
A
#
# COMPACT_ATOMS: atom_id res chain seq x y z
N MET A 1 42.86 55.86 -22.32
CA MET A 1 42.73 54.38 -22.24
C MET A 1 41.83 54.04 -21.05
N LYS A 2 40.57 53.66 -21.30
CA LYS A 2 39.57 53.40 -20.26
C LYS A 2 39.88 52.04 -19.63
N LYS A 3 40.32 52.03 -18.37
CA LYS A 3 40.62 50.79 -17.63
C LYS A 3 39.29 50.09 -17.33
N ASN A 4 38.97 49.06 -18.10
CA ASN A 4 37.81 48.21 -17.86
C ASN A 4 38.04 47.47 -16.54
N LYS A 5 37.33 47.88 -15.48
CA LYS A 5 37.38 47.16 -14.20
C LYS A 5 36.76 45.78 -14.42
N PRO A 6 37.44 44.65 -14.09
CA PRO A 6 36.89 43.30 -14.28
C PRO A 6 35.83 42.91 -13.25
N PHE A 7 35.59 43.78 -12.25
CA PHE A 7 34.66 43.57 -11.15
C PHE A 7 33.22 43.15 -11.55
N PRO A 8 32.52 43.85 -12.47
CA PRO A 8 31.17 43.44 -12.88
C PRO A 8 31.15 42.09 -13.59
N LEU A 9 32.23 41.71 -14.28
CA LEU A 9 32.30 40.44 -15.01
C LEU A 9 32.49 39.25 -14.06
N ILE A 10 33.36 39.42 -13.05
CA ILE A 10 33.58 38.41 -12.00
C ILE A 10 32.30 38.23 -11.17
N PHE A 11 31.60 39.33 -10.87
CA PHE A 11 30.34 39.28 -10.14
C PHE A 11 29.23 38.57 -10.94
N ALA A 12 29.15 38.81 -12.26
CA ALA A 12 28.22 38.11 -13.14
C ALA A 12 28.51 36.59 -13.20
N ILE A 13 29.79 36.20 -13.25
CA ILE A 13 30.20 34.78 -13.22
C ILE A 13 29.82 34.13 -11.88
N LEU A 14 30.02 34.81 -10.76
CA LEU A 14 29.62 34.32 -9.43
C LEU A 14 28.11 34.10 -9.32
N ILE A 15 27.30 35.05 -9.83
CA ILE A 15 25.84 34.91 -9.89
C ILE A 15 25.47 33.71 -10.76
N LEU A 16 26.08 33.56 -11.94
CA LEU A 16 25.80 32.44 -12.84
C LEU A 16 26.11 31.09 -12.17
N PHE A 17 27.24 30.97 -11.48
CA PHE A 17 27.58 29.76 -10.72
C PHE A 17 26.61 29.49 -9.57
N SER A 18 26.20 30.52 -8.85
CA SER A 18 25.23 30.38 -7.76
C SER A 18 23.88 29.91 -8.27
N VAL A 19 23.41 30.44 -9.40
CA VAL A 19 22.13 30.05 -10.01
C VAL A 19 22.17 28.63 -10.55
N THR A 20 23.24 28.23 -11.24
CA THR A 20 23.35 26.86 -11.79
C THR A 20 23.48 25.82 -10.68
N TYR A 21 24.25 26.11 -9.63
CA TYR A 21 24.34 25.26 -8.44
C TYR A 21 23.00 25.16 -7.69
N GLY A 22 22.32 26.30 -7.51
CA GLY A 22 20.99 26.34 -6.90
C GLY A 22 19.95 25.55 -7.70
N ALA A 23 19.93 25.69 -9.02
CA ALA A 23 19.04 24.92 -9.88
C ALA A 23 19.30 23.41 -9.81
N PHE A 24 20.57 23.00 -9.80
CA PHE A 24 20.96 21.59 -9.69
C PHE A 24 20.50 20.98 -8.36
N THR A 25 20.74 21.68 -7.25
CA THR A 25 20.33 21.21 -5.92
C THR A 25 18.81 21.16 -5.75
N ILE A 26 18.07 22.14 -6.27
CA ILE A 26 16.60 22.13 -6.22
C ILE A 26 16.05 20.94 -7.01
N SER A 27 16.59 20.67 -8.21
CA SER A 27 16.16 19.56 -9.06
C SER A 27 16.29 18.20 -8.38
N THR A 28 17.44 17.93 -7.74
CA THR A 28 17.66 16.64 -7.04
C THR A 28 16.77 16.50 -5.82
N ASN A 29 16.55 17.58 -5.06
CA ASN A 29 15.67 17.57 -3.88
C ASN A 29 14.19 17.37 -4.25
N ILE A 30 13.72 17.91 -5.38
CA ILE A 30 12.34 17.69 -5.85
C ILE A 30 12.10 16.21 -6.15
N SER A 31 13.03 15.55 -6.85
CA SER A 31 12.92 14.13 -7.18
C SER A 31 12.86 13.25 -5.93
N LEU A 32 13.78 13.48 -4.98
CA LEU A 32 13.78 12.78 -3.68
C LEU A 32 12.50 13.02 -2.89
N ARG A 33 12.00 14.26 -2.88
CA ARG A 33 10.73 14.60 -2.22
C ARG A 33 9.56 13.85 -2.83
N ASN A 34 9.49 13.77 -4.16
CA ASN A 34 8.41 13.07 -4.85
C ASN A 34 8.46 11.56 -4.61
N GLU A 35 9.65 10.97 -4.58
CA GLU A 35 9.84 9.57 -4.19
C GLU A 35 9.33 9.31 -2.77
N LYS A 36 9.71 10.16 -1.82
CA LYS A 36 9.24 10.04 -0.42
C LYS A 36 7.74 10.22 -0.30
N LEU A 37 7.14 11.16 -1.03
CA LEU A 37 5.69 11.31 -1.06
C LEU A 37 4.98 10.08 -1.64
N SER A 38 5.54 9.46 -2.68
CA SER A 38 5.04 8.21 -3.23
C SER A 38 5.12 7.06 -2.23
N GLU A 39 6.25 6.91 -1.53
CA GLU A 39 6.40 5.93 -0.44
C GLU A 39 5.38 6.14 0.67
N ILE A 40 5.16 7.38 1.10
CA ILE A 40 4.18 7.74 2.14
C ILE A 40 2.77 7.37 1.66
N SER A 41 2.42 7.72 0.41
CA SER A 41 1.11 7.39 -0.16
C SER A 41 0.86 5.89 -0.18
N LYS A 42 1.82 5.09 -0.64
CA LYS A 42 1.72 3.62 -0.67
C LYS A 42 1.58 3.02 0.73
N LYS A 43 2.34 3.52 1.70
CA LYS A 43 2.22 3.09 3.10
C LYS A 43 0.86 3.45 3.68
N GLN A 44 0.34 4.63 3.37
CA GLN A 44 -0.98 5.05 3.83
C GLN A 44 -2.10 4.20 3.22
N GLU A 45 -1.99 3.87 1.94
CA GLU A 45 -2.90 2.94 1.27
C GLU A 45 -2.86 1.57 1.95
N LYS A 46 -1.67 1.03 2.24
CA LYS A 46 -1.53 -0.25 2.94
C LYS A 46 -2.11 -0.22 4.35
N ILE A 47 -1.95 0.88 5.08
CA ILE A 47 -2.58 1.07 6.40
C ILE A 47 -4.11 1.04 6.27
N ASN A 48 -4.66 1.69 5.24
CA ASN A 48 -6.11 1.72 5.05
C ASN A 48 -6.67 0.34 4.67
N GLU A 49 -5.97 -0.40 3.81
CA GLU A 49 -6.31 -1.78 3.46
C GLU A 49 -6.30 -2.67 4.71
N LEU A 50 -5.22 -2.66 5.49
CA LEU A 50 -5.12 -3.46 6.72
C LEU A 50 -6.19 -3.09 7.75
N LYS A 51 -6.54 -1.81 7.88
CA LYS A 51 -7.65 -1.38 8.75
C LYS A 51 -9.00 -1.92 8.29
N LYS A 52 -9.22 -1.98 6.98
CA LYS A 52 -10.43 -2.57 6.41
C LYS A 52 -10.47 -4.07 6.73
N ASP A 53 -9.37 -4.78 6.50
CA ASP A 53 -9.26 -6.21 6.79
C ASP A 53 -9.52 -6.50 8.28
N ILE A 54 -8.95 -5.69 9.18
CA ILE A 54 -9.21 -5.79 10.63
C ILE A 54 -10.70 -5.61 10.92
N SER A 55 -11.34 -4.58 10.35
CA SER A 55 -12.77 -4.34 10.57
C SER A 55 -13.65 -5.48 10.03
N GLU A 56 -13.26 -6.09 8.92
CA GLU A 56 -13.98 -7.23 8.33
C GLU A 56 -13.84 -8.47 9.22
N LEU A 57 -12.61 -8.78 9.64
CA LEU A 57 -12.34 -9.88 10.59
C LEU A 57 -13.02 -9.67 11.94
N GLU A 58 -13.05 -8.45 12.47
CA GLU A 58 -13.77 -8.13 13.71
C GLU A 58 -15.27 -8.34 13.56
N SER A 59 -15.84 -8.02 12.40
CA SER A 59 -17.23 -8.32 12.08
C SER A 59 -17.47 -9.83 11.99
N GLU A 60 -16.58 -10.59 11.36
CA GLU A 60 -16.66 -12.06 11.32
C GLU A 60 -16.59 -12.67 12.72
N ILE A 61 -15.66 -12.21 13.56
CA ILE A 61 -15.53 -12.64 14.96
C ILE A 61 -16.78 -12.25 15.76
N SER A 62 -17.31 -11.03 15.61
CA SER A 62 -18.55 -10.64 16.30
C SER A 62 -19.74 -11.51 15.88
N ASN A 63 -19.75 -12.01 14.65
CA ASN A 63 -20.74 -12.96 14.16
C ASN A 63 -20.33 -14.43 14.42
N SER A 64 -19.15 -14.71 14.97
CA SER A 64 -18.67 -16.07 15.16
C SER A 64 -19.42 -16.84 16.24
N ASP A 65 -20.02 -16.13 17.20
CA ASP A 65 -20.93 -16.70 18.19
C ASP A 65 -22.34 -16.93 17.63
N SER A 66 -22.60 -16.56 16.36
CA SER A 66 -23.88 -16.85 15.71
C SER A 66 -24.02 -18.34 15.44
N VAL A 67 -25.26 -18.83 15.53
CA VAL A 67 -25.58 -20.23 15.22
C VAL A 67 -25.22 -20.57 13.78
N GLU A 68 -25.39 -19.63 12.84
CA GLU A 68 -25.00 -19.79 11.44
C GLU A 68 -23.50 -20.00 11.25
N PHE A 69 -22.65 -19.23 11.94
CA PHE A 69 -21.20 -19.40 11.83
C PHE A 69 -20.74 -20.74 12.42
N ILE A 70 -21.27 -21.11 13.58
CA ILE A 70 -20.98 -22.40 14.21
C ILE A 70 -21.44 -23.56 13.32
N GLU A 71 -22.64 -23.48 12.74
CA GLU A 71 -23.15 -24.51 11.81
C GLU A 71 -22.30 -24.58 10.53
N LYS A 72 -21.85 -23.45 10.00
CA LYS A 72 -20.97 -23.39 8.82
C LYS A 72 -19.63 -24.09 9.09
N VAL A 73 -18.93 -23.72 10.16
CA VAL A 73 -17.65 -24.35 10.56
C VAL A 73 -17.86 -25.84 10.84
N ALA A 74 -18.94 -26.21 11.54
CA ALA A 74 -19.25 -27.61 11.81
C ALA A 74 -19.48 -28.41 10.53
N ARG A 75 -20.13 -27.86 9.50
CA ARG A 75 -20.38 -28.54 8.22
C ARG A 75 -19.15 -28.55 7.31
N GLU A 76 -18.46 -27.42 7.16
CA GLU A 76 -17.34 -27.24 6.22
C GLU A 76 -16.03 -27.85 6.74
N ASP A 77 -15.66 -27.57 7.99
CA ASP A 77 -14.37 -27.99 8.54
C ASP A 77 -14.47 -29.35 9.27
N LEU A 78 -15.62 -29.64 9.89
CA LEU A 78 -15.81 -30.86 10.70
C LEU A 78 -16.70 -31.90 10.04
N GLY A 79 -17.32 -31.60 8.88
CA GLY A 79 -18.21 -32.52 8.16
C GLY A 79 -19.45 -32.97 8.96
N MET A 80 -19.84 -32.21 9.98
CA MET A 80 -20.97 -32.52 10.85
C MET A 80 -22.30 -32.24 10.14
N VAL A 81 -23.30 -33.06 10.45
CA VAL A 81 -24.67 -32.91 9.96
C VAL A 81 -25.67 -33.07 11.09
N LYS A 82 -26.87 -32.50 10.94
CA LYS A 82 -27.91 -32.63 11.97
C LYS A 82 -28.41 -34.07 12.03
N PRO A 83 -28.89 -34.54 13.20
CA PRO A 83 -29.51 -35.85 13.29
C PRO A 83 -30.63 -36.00 12.26
N ARG A 84 -30.60 -37.10 11.49
CA ARG A 84 -31.57 -37.44 10.42
C ARG A 84 -31.39 -36.67 9.09
N GLU A 85 -30.28 -35.96 8.88
CA GLU A 85 -29.90 -35.46 7.54
C GLU A 85 -29.18 -36.56 6.72
N VAL A 86 -29.41 -36.58 5.40
CA VAL A 86 -28.76 -37.52 4.47
C VAL A 86 -27.73 -36.75 3.64
N VAL A 87 -26.47 -37.19 3.70
CA VAL A 87 -25.37 -36.59 2.93
C VAL A 87 -25.33 -37.19 1.52
N TYR A 88 -25.37 -36.33 0.50
CA TYR A 88 -25.16 -36.72 -0.89
C TYR A 88 -23.71 -36.42 -1.29
N VAL A 89 -22.96 -37.45 -1.65
CA VAL A 89 -21.60 -37.32 -2.18
C VAL A 89 -21.64 -37.61 -3.66
N ASP A 90 -21.19 -36.66 -4.48
CA ASP A 90 -21.05 -36.84 -5.92
C ASP A 90 -19.82 -37.70 -6.21
N LYS A 91 -20.06 -38.95 -6.65
CA LYS A 91 -19.00 -39.94 -6.92
C LYS A 91 -18.15 -39.61 -8.15
N ASP A 92 -18.61 -38.72 -9.02
CA ASP A 92 -17.89 -38.34 -10.24
C ASP A 92 -16.90 -37.20 -9.99
N LYS A 93 -17.02 -36.46 -8.88
CA LYS A 93 -16.06 -35.43 -8.46
C LYS A 93 -14.77 -35.97 -7.84
N GLU A 94 -14.76 -37.19 -7.32
CA GLU A 94 -13.55 -37.77 -6.68
C GLU A 94 -12.51 -38.31 -7.68
N LYS A 95 -12.86 -38.48 -8.95
CA LYS A 95 -11.95 -39.05 -9.96
C LYS A 95 -10.98 -38.04 -10.59
N ASP A 96 -11.17 -36.75 -10.33
CA ASP A 96 -10.41 -35.66 -10.94
C ASP A 96 -9.40 -34.97 -10.00
N ASN A 97 -9.09 -35.58 -8.83
CA ASN A 97 -8.03 -35.12 -7.91
C ASN A 97 -6.85 -36.10 -7.85
#